data_AF-A0A2D4TM98-F1
#
_entry.id   AF-A0A2D4TM98-F1
#
_cell.length_a   1.000
_cell.length_b   1.000
_cell.length_c   1.000
_cell.angle_alpha   90.00
_cell.angle_beta   90.00
_cell.angle_gamma   90.00
#
_symmetry.space_group_name_H-M   'P 1'
#
loop_
_entity.id
_entity.type
_entity.pdbx_description
1 polymer ?
#
loop_
_entity_poly.entity_id
_entity_poly.type
_entity_poly.pdbx_seq_one_letter_code
_entity_poly.pdbx_strand_id
1 'polypeptide(L)'
;MQEHFKDKKDFTISLRTGVYRDASRTATKLYTLSQIIFDKIRMQEIDLDHEGVKKILMVEITRNIKHSQLTKWDATSDVKKYGSLLKIAKDEESQSDDYLIEKVDSRIEQHLKNLGYRTSKKSYEYKQLRANFIQLWTLRNELKEQMLLSTDGTNLDQLFFQKCNESFGLDLPVNIQNVRQSFPSNINQSSQEVVDETETEKINDVLPKFLEFWNRRDNKEETTKGYGTKIRHFVELVGNLPLNKITSKVVREYKEKYLHIPNRRELIPEFKDKSISEILLMDTSSEEKRSLYSLNQSIRMLSTFSKWCCANSDMTDNPFSTATEKGLKREDKIKGFTDEEICRIFDPNLFLSSTINKKG
;
A
#
# COMPACT_ATOMS: atom_id res chain seq x y z
N MET A 1 21.76 9.87 23.85
CA MET A 1 22.96 10.00 22.97
C MET A 1 23.74 11.29 23.25
N GLN A 2 23.09 12.47 23.35
CA GLN A 2 23.76 13.76 23.59
C GLN A 2 24.56 13.84 24.92
N GLU A 3 23.98 13.36 26.04
CA GLU A 3 24.67 13.37 27.34
C GLU A 3 25.95 12.53 27.39
N HIS A 4 25.98 11.40 26.67
CA HIS A 4 27.13 10.48 26.67
C HIS A 4 28.33 10.99 25.86
N PHE A 5 28.11 11.91 24.92
CA PHE A 5 29.14 12.47 24.04
C PHE A 5 29.43 13.96 24.26
N LYS A 6 28.95 14.55 25.36
CA LYS A 6 29.17 15.97 25.71
C LYS A 6 28.87 16.90 24.54
N ASP A 7 27.71 16.71 23.90
CA ASP A 7 27.21 17.52 22.76
C ASP A 7 28.07 17.54 21.49
N LYS A 8 29.07 16.65 21.36
CA LYS A 8 29.80 16.49 20.10
C LYS A 8 28.95 15.75 19.08
N LYS A 9 28.66 16.43 17.95
CA LYS A 9 27.91 15.86 16.82
C LYS A 9 28.80 15.04 15.88
N ASP A 10 30.05 15.48 15.69
CA ASP A 10 31.02 14.83 14.80
C ASP A 10 32.40 14.66 15.48
N PHE A 11 33.19 13.69 15.00
CA PHE A 11 34.60 13.58 15.36
C PHE A 11 35.44 13.20 14.14
N THR A 12 36.59 13.86 13.98
CA THR A 12 37.54 13.62 12.87
C THR A 12 38.72 12.78 13.36
N ILE A 13 39.05 11.73 12.60
CA ILE A 13 40.19 10.85 12.89
C ILE A 13 41.39 11.32 12.06
N SER A 14 42.42 11.84 12.72
CA SER A 14 43.72 12.11 12.09
C SER A 14 44.72 11.05 12.55
N LEU A 15 45.27 10.30 11.59
CA LEU A 15 46.28 9.25 11.82
C LEU A 15 47.66 9.81 12.20
N ARG A 16 47.88 11.12 12.08
CA ARG A 16 49.20 11.77 12.27
C ARG A 16 49.34 12.55 13.58
N THR A 17 48.26 12.77 14.33
CA THR A 17 48.27 13.61 15.55
C THR A 17 47.76 12.85 16.77
N GLY A 18 48.19 13.26 17.97
CA GLY A 18 47.83 12.65 19.28
C GLY A 18 46.34 12.53 19.63
N VAL A 19 45.46 12.93 18.71
CA VAL A 19 44.00 12.76 18.72
C VAL A 19 43.58 11.29 18.51
N TYR A 20 44.48 10.41 18.06
CA TYR A 20 44.18 8.99 17.83
C TYR A 20 43.62 8.28 19.08
N ARG A 21 44.18 8.55 20.27
CA ARG A 21 43.75 7.89 21.52
C ARG A 21 42.33 8.30 21.91
N ASP A 22 41.98 9.58 21.76
CA ASP A 22 40.65 10.10 22.06
C ASP A 22 39.61 9.69 21.03
N ALA A 23 40.00 9.68 19.75
CA ALA A 23 39.16 9.17 18.67
C ALA A 23 38.88 7.67 18.85
N SER A 24 39.90 6.87 19.17
CA SER A 24 39.76 5.44 19.46
C SER A 24 38.84 5.20 20.64
N ARG A 25 39.01 5.91 21.76
CA ARG A 25 38.12 5.82 22.93
C ARG A 25 36.67 6.18 22.61
N THR A 26 36.45 7.20 21.77
CA THR A 26 35.11 7.63 21.36
C THR A 26 34.47 6.61 20.42
N ALA A 27 35.22 6.06 19.47
CA ALA A 27 34.78 5.00 18.58
C ALA A 27 34.44 3.71 19.35
N THR A 28 35.24 3.30 20.33
CA THR A 28 34.94 2.14 21.18
C THR A 28 33.64 2.36 21.97
N LYS A 29 33.41 3.56 22.52
CA LYS A 29 32.16 3.91 23.21
C LYS A 29 30.95 3.84 22.28
N LEU A 30 31.06 4.38 21.06
CA LEU A 30 30.02 4.29 20.04
C LEU A 30 29.71 2.84 19.67
N TYR A 31 30.75 2.03 19.48
CA TYR A 31 30.61 0.60 19.21
C TYR A 31 29.87 -0.11 20.35
N THR A 32 30.23 0.15 21.62
CA THR A 32 29.54 -0.47 22.76
C THR A 32 28.08 -0.05 22.85
N LEU A 33 27.79 1.25 22.66
CA LEU A 33 26.43 1.77 22.63
C LEU A 33 25.60 1.18 21.49
N SER A 34 26.19 1.05 20.30
CA SER A 34 25.54 0.43 19.15
C SER A 34 25.22 -1.04 19.41
N GLN A 35 26.12 -1.79 20.04
CA GLN A 35 25.88 -3.19 20.42
C GLN A 35 24.77 -3.29 21.46
N ILE A 36 24.77 -2.44 22.50
CA ILE A 36 23.69 -2.41 23.52
C ILE A 36 22.34 -2.10 22.88
N ILE A 37 22.27 -1.13 21.96
CA ILE A 37 21.02 -0.80 21.24
C ILE A 37 20.60 -1.96 20.35
N PHE A 38 21.54 -2.57 19.62
CA PHE A 38 21.27 -3.72 18.77
C PHE A 38 20.74 -4.92 19.58
N ASP A 39 21.35 -5.22 20.72
CA ASP A 39 20.92 -6.30 21.60
C ASP A 39 19.54 -6.00 22.20
N LYS A 40 19.25 -4.75 22.61
CA LYS A 40 17.91 -4.34 23.06
C LYS A 40 16.84 -4.54 21.98
N ILE A 41 17.15 -4.19 20.74
CA ILE A 41 16.26 -4.40 19.59
C ILE A 41 16.09 -5.91 19.32
N ARG A 42 17.18 -6.68 19.39
CA ARG A 42 17.19 -8.13 19.17
C ARG A 42 16.43 -8.90 20.25
N MET A 43 16.41 -8.42 21.49
CA MET A 43 15.71 -9.02 22.63
C MET A 43 14.23 -8.58 22.76
N GLN A 44 13.72 -7.71 21.88
CA GLN A 44 12.33 -7.19 21.91
C GLN A 44 11.95 -6.47 23.21
N GLU A 45 12.89 -5.76 23.85
CA GLU A 45 12.68 -5.09 25.14
C GLU A 45 12.42 -3.59 24.97
N ILE A 46 11.36 -3.21 24.24
CA ILE A 46 10.87 -1.84 24.24
C ILE A 46 9.60 -1.79 25.09
N ASP A 47 9.68 -1.17 26.26
CA ASP A 47 8.50 -0.94 27.08
C ASP A 47 7.54 0.02 26.38
N LEU A 48 6.23 -0.20 26.54
CA LEU A 48 5.22 0.66 25.95
C LEU A 48 5.27 2.04 26.59
N ASP A 49 5.62 3.06 25.81
CA ASP A 49 5.58 4.47 26.19
C ASP A 49 4.41 5.21 25.52
N HIS A 50 4.24 6.50 25.85
CA HIS A 50 3.15 7.32 25.30
C HIS A 50 3.20 7.41 23.76
N GLU A 51 4.39 7.42 23.18
CA GLU A 51 4.58 7.44 21.72
C GLU A 51 4.22 6.08 21.10
N GLY A 52 4.54 4.98 21.78
CA GLY A 52 4.10 3.63 21.45
C GLY A 52 2.58 3.49 21.44
N VAL A 53 1.88 4.08 22.42
CA VAL A 53 0.41 4.13 22.47
C VAL A 53 -0.14 4.82 21.21
N LYS A 54 0.41 5.99 20.83
CA LYS A 54 -0.01 6.70 19.60
C LYS A 54 0.22 5.87 18.34
N LYS A 55 1.37 5.21 18.22
CA LYS A 55 1.69 4.34 17.07
C LYS A 55 0.71 3.18 16.95
N ILE A 56 0.38 2.50 18.05
CA ILE A 56 -0.59 1.41 18.04
C ILE A 56 -1.97 1.91 17.59
N LEU A 57 -2.40 3.07 18.08
CA LEU A 57 -3.67 3.68 17.66
C LEU A 57 -3.67 4.03 16.18
N MET A 58 -2.60 4.62 15.64
CA MET A 58 -2.49 4.93 14.21
C MET A 58 -2.63 3.68 13.33
N VAL A 59 -2.00 2.57 13.73
CA VAL A 59 -2.10 1.30 12.99
C VAL A 59 -3.54 0.79 12.96
N GLU A 60 -4.24 0.84 14.11
CA GLU A 60 -5.64 0.39 14.17
C GLU A 60 -6.59 1.32 13.40
N ILE A 61 -6.41 2.65 13.49
CA ILE A 61 -7.18 3.65 12.73
C ILE A 61 -7.05 3.42 11.23
N THR A 62 -5.81 3.30 10.74
CA THR A 62 -5.51 3.06 9.32
C THR A 62 -6.14 1.76 8.83
N ARG A 63 -6.13 0.73 9.67
CA ARG A 63 -6.75 -0.56 9.37
C ARG A 63 -8.27 -0.47 9.35
N ASN A 64 -8.88 0.28 10.27
CA ASN A 64 -10.33 0.46 10.35
C ASN A 64 -10.89 1.09 9.07
N ILE A 65 -10.20 2.09 8.53
CA ILE A 65 -10.56 2.77 7.28
C ILE A 65 -10.43 1.83 6.07
N LYS A 66 -9.32 1.10 5.97
CA LYS A 66 -9.16 0.09 4.90
C LYS A 66 -10.31 -0.93 4.91
N HIS A 67 -10.72 -1.38 6.10
CA HIS A 67 -11.86 -2.29 6.22
C HIS A 67 -13.20 -1.62 5.89
N SER A 68 -13.42 -0.36 6.29
CA SER A 68 -14.60 0.43 5.90
C SER A 68 -14.81 0.47 4.40
N GLN A 69 -13.76 0.78 3.65
CA GLN A 69 -13.80 0.93 2.19
C GLN A 69 -14.13 -0.39 1.47
N LEU A 70 -13.99 -1.55 2.16
CA LEU A 70 -14.14 -2.90 1.60
C LEU A 70 -15.49 -3.57 1.92
N THR A 71 -16.28 -3.09 2.88
CA THR A 71 -17.51 -3.78 3.33
C THR A 71 -18.74 -2.86 3.42
N LYS A 72 -19.89 -3.31 2.87
CA LYS A 72 -21.22 -2.73 3.18
C LYS A 72 -21.70 -3.32 4.52
N TRP A 73 -22.11 -2.48 5.47
CA TRP A 73 -22.38 -2.87 6.87
C TRP A 73 -23.86 -2.79 7.27
N ASP A 74 -24.29 -3.70 8.15
CA ASP A 74 -25.57 -3.70 8.88
C ASP A 74 -25.36 -3.04 10.26
N ALA A 75 -25.94 -1.85 10.49
CA ALA A 75 -25.56 -0.98 11.60
C ALA A 75 -26.27 -1.27 12.93
N THR A 76 -27.32 -2.08 12.94
CA THR A 76 -28.30 -2.04 14.04
C THR A 76 -27.90 -2.91 15.26
N SER A 77 -27.13 -3.97 15.04
CA SER A 77 -26.73 -4.97 16.06
C SER A 77 -25.49 -4.56 16.85
N ASP A 78 -24.52 -3.92 16.20
CA ASP A 78 -23.22 -3.60 16.81
C ASP A 78 -23.31 -2.36 17.71
N VAL A 79 -24.12 -1.37 17.33
CA VAL A 79 -24.34 -0.10 18.06
C VAL A 79 -24.73 -0.31 19.52
N LYS A 80 -25.73 -1.16 19.77
CA LYS A 80 -26.23 -1.41 21.13
C LYS A 80 -25.21 -2.14 22.01
N LYS A 81 -24.33 -2.96 21.42
CA LYS A 81 -23.30 -3.74 22.14
C LYS A 81 -22.08 -2.91 22.52
N TYR A 82 -21.75 -1.87 21.76
CA TYR A 82 -20.60 -1.00 22.06
C TYR A 82 -20.97 0.20 22.94
N GLY A 83 -22.21 0.68 22.88
CA GLY A 83 -22.70 1.74 23.77
C GLY A 83 -22.77 1.31 25.24
N SER A 84 -23.03 0.03 25.53
CA SER A 84 -22.92 -0.54 26.88
C SER A 84 -21.47 -0.56 27.39
N LEU A 85 -20.50 -0.88 26.54
CA LEU A 85 -19.06 -0.91 26.90
C LEU A 85 -18.49 0.46 27.28
N LEU A 86 -18.95 1.54 26.65
CA LEU A 86 -18.50 2.89 26.99
C LEU A 86 -18.93 3.30 28.40
N LYS A 87 -20.08 2.81 28.86
CA LYS A 87 -20.56 3.01 30.23
C LYS A 87 -19.72 2.18 31.22
N ILE A 88 -19.41 0.93 30.88
CA ILE A 88 -18.58 0.02 31.69
C ILE A 88 -17.11 0.46 31.79
N ALA A 89 -16.54 1.06 30.73
CA ALA A 89 -15.17 1.57 30.77
C ALA A 89 -15.03 2.85 31.61
N LYS A 90 -16.15 3.53 31.90
CA LYS A 90 -16.22 4.74 32.71
C LYS A 90 -16.59 4.45 34.18
N ASP A 91 -17.38 3.41 34.44
CA ASP A 91 -17.79 2.98 35.77
C ASP A 91 -17.05 1.69 36.18
N GLU A 92 -16.25 1.72 37.26
CA GLU A 92 -15.40 0.60 37.70
C GLU A 92 -16.17 -0.65 38.21
N GLU A 93 -17.49 -0.60 38.35
CA GLU A 93 -18.32 -1.71 38.85
C GLU A 93 -19.60 -1.87 38.04
N SER A 94 -19.60 -2.77 37.05
CA SER A 94 -20.82 -3.40 36.53
C SER A 94 -20.49 -4.66 35.75
N GLN A 95 -21.12 -5.76 36.16
CA GLN A 95 -20.99 -7.11 35.62
C GLN A 95 -21.46 -7.19 34.15
N SER A 96 -20.61 -7.76 33.28
CA SER A 96 -20.84 -8.19 31.87
C SER A 96 -20.42 -7.24 30.73
N ASP A 97 -19.25 -7.51 30.15
CA ASP A 97 -19.09 -8.16 28.84
C ASP A 97 -17.63 -8.62 28.69
N ASP A 98 -17.25 -9.61 29.51
CA ASP A 98 -15.87 -10.12 29.62
C ASP A 98 -15.32 -10.57 28.24
N TYR A 99 -16.19 -11.10 27.38
CA TYR A 99 -15.87 -11.51 26.01
C TYR A 99 -15.40 -10.36 25.11
N LEU A 100 -15.98 -9.16 25.23
CA LEU A 100 -15.62 -8.02 24.39
C LEU A 100 -14.35 -7.34 24.89
N ILE A 101 -14.15 -7.28 26.21
CA ILE A 101 -12.90 -6.82 26.83
C ILE A 101 -11.75 -7.78 26.44
N GLU A 102 -11.97 -9.09 26.50
CA GLU A 102 -11.01 -10.10 26.06
C GLU A 102 -10.66 -9.97 24.57
N LYS A 103 -11.64 -9.61 23.72
CA LYS A 103 -11.40 -9.37 22.29
C LYS A 103 -10.56 -8.11 22.05
N VAL A 104 -10.83 -7.02 22.79
CA VAL A 104 -10.02 -5.79 22.74
C VAL A 104 -8.61 -6.08 23.24
N ASP A 105 -8.47 -6.78 24.35
CA ASP A 105 -7.18 -7.19 24.92
C ASP A 105 -6.38 -8.06 23.96
N SER A 106 -7.00 -9.10 23.39
CA SER A 106 -6.35 -9.97 22.41
C SER A 106 -5.85 -9.17 21.19
N ARG A 107 -6.60 -8.16 20.78
CA ARG A 107 -6.22 -7.28 19.68
C ARG A 107 -5.05 -6.37 20.05
N ILE A 108 -5.05 -5.82 21.25
CA ILE A 108 -3.95 -5.02 21.79
C ILE A 108 -2.68 -5.89 21.90
N GLU A 109 -2.78 -7.09 22.47
CA GLU A 109 -1.67 -8.04 22.57
C GLU A 109 -1.08 -8.40 21.21
N GLN A 110 -1.92 -8.57 20.19
CA GLN A 110 -1.47 -8.81 18.82
C GLN A 110 -0.65 -7.62 18.29
N HIS A 111 -1.08 -6.38 18.54
CA HIS A 111 -0.33 -5.18 18.13
C HIS A 111 0.97 -5.02 18.89
N LEU A 112 0.96 -5.26 20.20
CA LEU A 112 2.16 -5.24 21.04
C LEU A 112 3.19 -6.25 20.52
N LYS A 113 2.77 -7.47 20.21
CA LYS A 113 3.64 -8.51 19.63
C LYS A 113 4.17 -8.13 18.25
N ASN A 114 3.32 -7.57 17.38
CA ASN A 114 3.71 -7.20 16.02
C ASN A 114 4.68 -6.01 15.98
N LEU A 115 4.54 -5.07 16.92
CA LEU A 115 5.38 -3.87 17.01
C LEU A 115 6.57 -4.04 17.98
N GLY A 116 6.66 -5.18 18.68
CA GLY A 116 7.76 -5.51 19.58
C GLY A 116 7.72 -4.80 20.93
N TYR A 117 6.54 -4.43 21.42
CA TYR A 117 6.36 -3.78 22.72
C TYR A 117 6.04 -4.78 23.84
N ARG A 118 6.58 -4.53 25.03
CA ARG A 118 6.24 -5.26 26.26
C ARG A 118 5.49 -4.35 27.23
N THR A 119 4.37 -4.83 27.75
CA THR A 119 3.64 -4.12 28.82
C THR A 119 2.75 -5.09 29.59
N SER A 120 2.44 -4.74 30.83
CA SER A 120 1.54 -5.51 31.69
C SER A 120 0.11 -5.05 31.49
N LYS A 121 -0.89 -5.94 31.55
CA LYS A 121 -2.31 -5.56 31.53
C LYS A 121 -2.71 -4.58 32.64
N LYS A 122 -1.91 -4.53 33.71
CA LYS A 122 -2.11 -3.62 34.85
C LYS A 122 -1.45 -2.25 34.66
N SER A 123 -0.61 -2.07 33.65
CA SER A 123 0.09 -0.81 33.40
C SER A 123 -0.91 0.30 33.04
N TYR A 124 -0.51 1.54 33.31
CA TYR A 124 -1.32 2.69 32.99
C TYR A 124 -1.51 2.82 31.47
N GLU A 125 -0.44 2.60 30.72
CA GLU A 125 -0.38 2.71 29.26
C GLU A 125 -1.27 1.67 28.58
N TYR A 126 -1.32 0.45 29.12
CA TYR A 126 -2.20 -0.59 28.59
C TYR A 126 -3.68 -0.28 28.88
N LYS A 127 -4.00 0.21 30.09
CA LYS A 127 -5.36 0.65 30.43
C LYS A 127 -5.81 1.83 29.56
N GLN A 128 -4.91 2.79 29.34
CA GLN A 128 -5.14 3.92 28.45
C GLN A 128 -5.39 3.44 27.01
N LEU A 129 -4.59 2.48 26.53
CA LEU A 129 -4.78 1.88 25.21
C LEU A 129 -6.12 1.16 25.08
N ARG A 130 -6.54 0.42 26.12
CA ARG A 130 -7.86 -0.23 26.17
C ARG A 130 -8.99 0.78 26.07
N ALA A 131 -8.93 1.86 26.86
CA ALA A 131 -9.93 2.93 26.81
C ALA A 131 -9.96 3.59 25.42
N ASN A 132 -8.80 3.87 24.84
CA ASN A 132 -8.70 4.47 23.51
C ASN A 132 -9.25 3.56 22.40
N PHE A 133 -9.02 2.25 22.48
CA PHE A 133 -9.58 1.28 21.53
C PHE A 133 -11.11 1.20 21.60
N ILE A 134 -11.67 1.24 22.81
CA ILE A 134 -13.11 1.29 23.02
C ILE A 134 -13.69 2.58 22.44
N GLN A 135 -13.10 3.73 22.76
CA GLN A 135 -13.52 5.03 22.24
C GLN A 135 -13.42 5.10 20.71
N LEU A 136 -12.36 4.54 20.12
CA LEU A 136 -12.17 4.47 18.68
C LEU A 136 -13.31 3.70 18.01
N TRP A 137 -13.68 2.56 18.59
CA TRP A 137 -14.79 1.73 18.10
C TRP A 137 -16.14 2.45 18.22
N THR A 138 -16.40 3.13 19.33
CA THR A 138 -17.60 3.96 19.52
C THR A 138 -17.69 5.06 18.46
N LEU A 139 -16.62 5.86 18.31
CA LEU A 139 -16.55 6.94 17.32
C LEU A 139 -16.82 6.43 15.91
N ARG A 140 -16.26 5.27 15.57
CA ARG A 140 -16.47 4.66 14.26
C ARG A 140 -17.93 4.29 14.04
N ASN A 141 -18.60 3.76 15.07
CA ASN A 141 -20.00 3.35 14.96
C ASN A 141 -20.95 4.54 14.90
N GLU A 142 -20.71 5.61 15.66
CA GLU A 142 -21.48 6.87 15.55
C GLU A 142 -21.46 7.42 14.12
N LEU A 143 -20.29 7.39 13.47
CA LEU A 143 -20.16 7.81 12.08
C LEU A 143 -20.91 6.87 11.11
N LYS A 144 -21.03 5.57 11.44
CA LYS A 144 -21.88 4.65 10.66
C LYS A 144 -23.37 4.93 10.84
N GLU A 145 -23.81 5.39 12.00
CA GLU A 145 -25.20 5.81 12.19
C GLU A 145 -25.50 7.08 11.38
N GLN A 146 -24.57 8.03 11.37
CA GLN A 146 -24.67 9.23 10.53
C GLN A 146 -24.72 8.88 9.04
N MET A 147 -23.99 7.85 8.59
CA MET A 147 -24.05 7.30 7.23
C MET A 147 -25.41 6.76 6.82
N LEU A 148 -26.20 6.22 7.76
CA LEU A 148 -27.54 5.71 7.45
C LEU A 148 -28.58 6.83 7.38
N LEU A 149 -28.32 7.94 8.09
CA LEU A 149 -29.22 9.09 8.19
C LEU A 149 -28.97 10.14 7.10
N SER A 150 -27.74 10.27 6.62
CA SER A 150 -27.34 11.24 5.58
C SER A 150 -27.16 10.55 4.22
N THR A 151 -27.90 11.01 3.20
CA THR A 151 -27.87 10.44 1.84
C THR A 151 -26.71 10.97 0.99
N ASP A 152 -26.00 12.00 1.45
CA ASP A 152 -24.97 12.69 0.67
C ASP A 152 -23.54 12.31 1.08
N GLY A 153 -22.70 12.07 0.07
CA GLY A 153 -21.34 11.55 0.13
C GLY A 153 -20.32 12.51 0.77
N THR A 154 -20.55 12.86 2.03
CA THR A 154 -19.58 13.60 2.86
C THR A 154 -18.33 12.73 3.06
N ASN A 155 -17.14 13.35 3.06
CA ASN A 155 -15.88 12.63 3.27
C ASN A 155 -15.76 12.16 4.73
N LEU A 156 -16.43 11.06 5.07
CA LEU A 156 -16.51 10.51 6.43
C LEU A 156 -15.18 10.02 6.96
N ASP A 157 -14.28 9.56 6.09
CA ASP A 157 -12.94 9.16 6.50
C ASP A 157 -12.16 10.37 7.02
N GLN A 158 -12.37 11.55 6.43
CA GLN A 158 -11.81 12.80 6.91
C GLN A 158 -12.46 13.30 8.21
N LEU A 159 -13.79 13.17 8.35
CA LEU A 159 -14.48 13.49 9.62
C LEU A 159 -14.03 12.56 10.75
N PHE A 160 -13.77 11.29 10.43
CA PHE A 160 -13.19 10.32 11.35
C PHE A 160 -11.78 10.70 11.77
N PHE A 161 -10.90 11.07 10.82
CA PHE A 161 -9.56 11.55 11.15
C PHE A 161 -9.57 12.80 12.02
N GLN A 162 -10.47 13.75 11.76
CA GLN A 162 -10.61 14.93 12.61
C GLN A 162 -11.02 14.55 14.03
N LYS A 163 -12.05 13.71 14.20
CA LYS A 163 -12.49 13.24 15.53
C LYS A 163 -11.40 12.43 16.25
N CYS A 164 -10.58 11.65 15.51
CA CYS A 164 -9.45 10.94 16.09
C CYS A 164 -8.33 11.88 16.53
N ASN A 165 -8.04 12.94 15.77
CA ASN A 165 -7.06 13.96 16.16
C ASN A 165 -7.51 14.70 17.43
N GLU A 166 -8.77 15.12 17.49
CA GLU A 166 -9.36 15.79 18.66
C GLU A 166 -9.40 14.88 19.91
N SER A 167 -9.70 13.59 19.74
CA SER A 167 -9.87 12.66 20.87
C SER A 167 -8.56 12.05 21.39
N PHE A 168 -7.58 11.85 20.51
CA PHE A 168 -6.35 11.11 20.84
C PHE A 168 -5.07 11.92 20.66
N GLY A 169 -5.15 13.17 20.20
CA GLY A 169 -3.98 14.04 19.98
C GLY A 169 -3.02 13.45 18.94
N LEU A 170 -3.59 12.91 17.85
CA LEU A 170 -2.85 12.36 16.72
C LEU A 170 -2.71 13.44 15.63
N ASP A 171 -1.62 13.40 14.87
CA ASP A 171 -1.37 14.30 13.73
C ASP A 171 -1.76 13.60 12.41
N LEU A 172 -2.99 13.07 12.32
CA LEU A 172 -3.45 12.41 11.10
C LEU A 172 -3.75 13.46 10.01
N PRO A 173 -3.49 13.13 8.73
CA PRO A 173 -3.71 14.07 7.63
C PRO A 173 -5.21 14.31 7.41
N VAL A 174 -5.66 15.53 7.70
CA VAL A 174 -7.02 16.02 7.45
C VAL A 174 -6.96 17.11 6.38
N ASN A 175 -7.70 16.96 5.27
CA ASN A 175 -7.73 17.97 4.19
C ASN A 175 -8.79 19.05 4.48
N ILE A 176 -8.47 20.05 5.31
CA ILE A 176 -9.41 21.00 5.96
C ILE A 176 -10.29 21.84 5.00
N GLN A 177 -10.20 21.69 3.68
CA GLN A 177 -10.99 22.53 2.75
C GLN A 177 -12.52 22.34 2.82
N ASN A 178 -13.05 21.27 3.42
CA ASN A 178 -14.51 21.01 3.46
C ASN A 178 -15.11 20.77 4.87
N VAL A 179 -14.52 21.30 5.95
CA VAL A 179 -15.11 21.18 7.30
C VAL A 179 -15.21 22.52 8.01
N ARG A 180 -16.00 23.42 7.43
CA ARG A 180 -16.72 24.44 8.20
C ARG A 180 -18.20 24.33 7.87
N GLN A 181 -18.89 23.44 8.57
CA GLN A 181 -20.33 23.47 8.87
C GLN A 181 -20.65 22.19 9.67
N SER A 182 -20.64 22.26 11.00
CA SER A 182 -21.93 22.21 11.71
C SER A 182 -21.85 22.85 13.09
N PHE A 183 -21.96 24.19 13.13
CA PHE A 183 -22.63 24.89 14.23
C PHE A 183 -23.42 26.05 13.62
N PRO A 184 -24.69 26.29 14.03
CA PRO A 184 -25.51 27.31 13.42
C PRO A 184 -25.06 28.67 13.95
N SER A 185 -24.49 29.49 13.08
CA SER A 185 -24.39 30.92 13.31
C SER A 185 -24.40 31.63 11.96
N ASN A 186 -25.54 32.27 11.68
CA ASN A 186 -25.76 33.24 10.61
C ASN A 186 -24.56 34.17 10.45
N ILE A 187 -23.88 34.18 9.30
CA ILE A 187 -23.37 35.39 8.64
C ILE A 187 -23.33 35.12 7.13
N ASN A 188 -24.06 35.95 6.38
CA ASN A 188 -24.00 36.09 4.94
C ASN A 188 -22.57 36.39 4.47
N GLN A 189 -22.09 35.71 3.43
CA GLN A 189 -21.40 36.39 2.33
C GLN A 189 -21.34 35.48 1.10
N SER A 190 -22.01 35.96 0.05
CA SER A 190 -21.87 35.51 -1.32
C SER A 190 -20.43 35.68 -1.78
N SER A 191 -19.85 34.63 -2.35
CA SER A 191 -18.78 34.74 -3.35
C SER A 191 -18.88 33.53 -4.27
N GLN A 192 -19.40 33.78 -5.47
CA GLN A 192 -19.25 32.90 -6.62
C GLN A 192 -17.78 32.94 -7.07
N GLU A 193 -17.08 31.80 -7.07
CA GLU A 193 -15.85 31.59 -7.86
C GLU A 193 -15.92 30.14 -8.37
N VAL A 194 -16.47 29.92 -9.57
CA VAL A 194 -15.75 29.73 -10.85
C VAL A 194 -14.70 28.62 -10.79
N VAL A 195 -15.01 27.55 -11.53
CA VAL A 195 -14.19 26.38 -11.87
C VAL A 195 -12.79 26.79 -12.31
N ASP A 196 -11.76 26.17 -11.74
CA ASP A 196 -10.48 26.00 -12.42
C ASP A 196 -10.19 24.50 -12.55
N GLU A 197 -10.20 24.00 -13.78
CA GLU A 197 -9.79 22.64 -14.12
C GLU A 197 -8.28 22.56 -13.91
N THR A 198 -7.83 22.12 -12.74
CA THR A 198 -6.41 21.85 -12.54
C THR A 198 -5.97 20.75 -13.51
N GLU A 199 -5.12 21.12 -14.47
CA GLU A 199 -4.47 20.21 -15.42
C GLU A 199 -3.61 19.20 -14.64
N THR A 200 -4.19 18.04 -14.33
CA THR A 200 -3.49 16.96 -13.65
C THR A 200 -2.50 16.26 -14.58
N GLU A 201 -1.35 15.85 -14.03
CA GLU A 201 -0.32 15.15 -14.80
C GLU A 201 -0.88 13.89 -15.49
N LYS A 202 -0.48 13.63 -16.74
CA LYS A 202 -0.87 12.44 -17.49
C LYS A 202 0.13 11.31 -17.29
N ILE A 203 -0.29 10.08 -17.63
CA ILE A 203 0.54 8.88 -17.45
C ILE A 203 1.90 9.01 -18.13
N ASN A 204 1.94 9.55 -19.36
CA ASN A 204 3.19 9.70 -20.11
C ASN A 204 4.16 10.74 -19.51
N ASP A 205 3.66 11.72 -18.78
CA ASP A 205 4.49 12.75 -18.14
C ASP A 205 5.17 12.17 -16.88
N VAL A 206 4.47 11.25 -16.22
CA VAL A 206 4.84 10.65 -14.94
C VAL A 206 5.70 9.39 -15.14
N LEU A 207 5.51 8.68 -16.25
CA LEU A 207 6.22 7.44 -16.57
C LEU A 207 7.76 7.59 -16.56
N PRO A 208 8.38 8.60 -17.19
CA PRO A 208 9.84 8.77 -17.15
C PRO A 208 10.36 8.94 -15.72
N LYS A 209 9.68 9.74 -14.89
CA LYS A 209 10.02 9.98 -13.48
C LYS A 209 9.99 8.67 -12.68
N PHE A 210 8.98 7.84 -12.92
CA PHE A 210 8.86 6.52 -12.31
C PHE A 210 9.99 5.57 -12.72
N LEU A 211 10.34 5.51 -14.01
CA LEU A 211 11.40 4.64 -14.51
C LEU A 211 12.77 5.06 -14.00
N GLU A 212 13.03 6.37 -13.90
CA GLU A 212 14.25 6.90 -13.31
C GLU A 212 14.35 6.52 -11.83
N PHE A 213 13.26 6.68 -11.06
CA PHE A 213 13.19 6.25 -9.67
C PHE A 213 13.45 4.74 -9.52
N TRP A 214 12.88 3.92 -10.40
CA TRP A 214 13.05 2.47 -10.35
C TRP A 214 14.45 2.00 -10.73
N ASN A 215 15.14 2.71 -11.63
CA ASN A 215 16.53 2.42 -11.99
C ASN A 215 17.53 2.77 -10.87
N ARG A 216 17.19 3.69 -9.96
CA ARG A 216 18.06 4.09 -8.83
C ARG A 216 18.06 3.09 -7.68
N ARG A 217 16.98 2.31 -7.51
CA ARG A 217 17.00 1.12 -6.65
C ARG A 217 17.76 0.03 -7.41
N ASP A 218 18.64 -0.72 -6.74
CA ASP A 218 19.44 -1.86 -7.26
C ASP A 218 18.58 -2.98 -7.91
N ASN A 219 17.83 -2.64 -8.95
CA ASN A 219 16.92 -3.49 -9.67
C ASN A 219 17.56 -3.89 -10.98
N LYS A 220 17.22 -5.09 -11.45
CA LYS A 220 17.64 -5.55 -12.77
C LYS A 220 17.02 -4.65 -13.84
N GLU A 221 17.84 -4.25 -14.82
CA GLU A 221 17.42 -3.40 -15.94
C GLU A 221 16.20 -3.97 -16.68
N GLU A 222 16.12 -5.30 -16.84
CA GLU A 222 14.98 -5.99 -17.43
C GLU A 222 13.66 -5.74 -16.68
N THR A 223 13.72 -5.58 -15.35
CA THR A 223 12.53 -5.33 -14.54
C THR A 223 12.01 -3.92 -14.79
N THR A 224 12.89 -2.92 -14.86
CA THR A 224 12.50 -1.54 -15.20
C THR A 224 11.96 -1.45 -16.63
N LYS A 225 12.61 -2.10 -17.60
CA LYS A 225 12.09 -2.24 -18.97
C LYS A 225 10.70 -2.88 -18.97
N GLY A 226 10.50 -3.93 -18.18
CA GLY A 226 9.23 -4.59 -18.00
C GLY A 226 8.11 -3.63 -17.57
N TYR A 227 8.37 -2.76 -16.57
CA TYR A 227 7.41 -1.74 -16.15
C TYR A 227 7.08 -0.78 -17.30
N GLY A 228 8.10 -0.23 -17.96
CA GLY A 228 7.90 0.69 -19.07
C GLY A 228 7.07 0.09 -20.21
N THR A 229 7.27 -1.19 -20.52
CA THR A 229 6.45 -1.89 -21.53
C THR A 229 5.01 -2.09 -21.09
N LYS A 230 4.76 -2.49 -19.83
CA LYS A 230 3.38 -2.69 -19.34
C LYS A 230 2.59 -1.38 -19.21
N ILE A 231 3.24 -0.30 -18.75
CA ILE A 231 2.59 1.01 -18.61
C ILE A 231 2.28 1.60 -19.99
N ARG A 232 3.21 1.51 -20.95
CA ARG A 232 2.94 1.94 -22.34
C ARG A 232 1.80 1.14 -22.97
N HIS A 233 1.78 -0.18 -22.78
CA HIS A 233 0.69 -1.01 -23.28
C HIS A 233 -0.67 -0.66 -22.65
N PHE A 234 -0.70 -0.26 -21.38
CA PHE A 234 -1.90 0.29 -20.75
C PHE A 234 -2.33 1.60 -21.43
N VAL A 235 -1.40 2.54 -21.63
CA VAL A 235 -1.67 3.82 -22.31
C VAL A 235 -2.18 3.62 -23.74
N GLU A 236 -1.64 2.64 -24.48
CA GLU A 236 -2.14 2.32 -25.83
C GLU A 236 -3.60 1.83 -25.81
N LEU A 237 -4.01 1.14 -24.74
CA LEU A 237 -5.33 0.51 -24.62
C LEU A 237 -6.44 1.47 -24.17
N VAL A 238 -6.12 2.31 -23.20
CA VAL A 238 -7.11 3.22 -22.56
C VAL A 238 -6.84 4.70 -22.84
N GLY A 239 -5.74 5.02 -23.49
CA GLY A 239 -5.30 6.39 -23.79
C GLY A 239 -4.36 6.98 -22.73
N ASN A 240 -3.72 8.09 -23.09
CA ASN A 240 -2.90 8.90 -22.17
C ASN A 240 -3.80 9.77 -21.28
N LEU A 241 -4.48 9.10 -20.34
CA LEU A 241 -5.40 9.73 -19.41
C LEU A 241 -4.63 10.50 -18.33
N PRO A 242 -5.21 11.60 -17.80
CA PRO A 242 -4.73 12.19 -16.57
C PRO A 242 -4.90 11.22 -15.38
N LEU A 243 -3.98 11.26 -14.42
CA LEU A 243 -3.91 10.29 -13.33
C LEU A 243 -5.21 10.22 -12.50
N ASN A 244 -5.87 11.34 -12.26
CA ASN A 244 -7.14 11.43 -11.53
C ASN A 244 -8.34 10.80 -12.25
N LYS A 245 -8.25 10.55 -13.56
CA LYS A 245 -9.30 9.89 -14.34
C LYS A 245 -9.12 8.37 -14.43
N ILE A 246 -8.02 7.82 -13.90
CA ILE A 246 -7.80 6.38 -13.85
C ILE A 246 -8.64 5.78 -12.72
N THR A 247 -9.85 5.35 -13.05
CA THR A 247 -10.82 4.76 -12.11
C THR A 247 -10.94 3.24 -12.32
N SER A 248 -11.66 2.54 -11.43
CA SER A 248 -11.96 1.11 -11.61
C SER A 248 -12.69 0.81 -12.93
N LYS A 249 -13.43 1.78 -13.48
CA LYS A 249 -14.09 1.64 -14.80
C LYS A 249 -13.05 1.52 -15.93
N VAL A 250 -12.03 2.37 -15.90
CA VAL A 250 -10.91 2.32 -16.86
C VAL A 250 -10.14 1.01 -16.73
N VAL A 251 -9.94 0.52 -15.50
CA VAL A 251 -9.30 -0.79 -15.28
C VAL A 251 -10.13 -1.93 -15.86
N ARG A 252 -11.46 -1.89 -15.74
CA ARG A 252 -12.35 -2.88 -16.36
C ARG A 252 -12.27 -2.85 -17.89
N GLU A 253 -12.29 -1.67 -18.48
CA GLU A 253 -12.12 -1.49 -19.93
C GLU A 253 -10.76 -2.02 -20.41
N TYR A 254 -9.69 -1.72 -19.67
CA TYR A 254 -8.37 -2.26 -19.94
C TYR A 254 -8.38 -3.79 -19.95
N LYS A 255 -8.99 -4.45 -18.95
CA LYS A 255 -9.07 -5.92 -18.88
C LYS A 255 -9.78 -6.50 -20.10
N GLU A 256 -10.92 -5.91 -20.44
CA GLU A 256 -11.75 -6.35 -21.56
C GLU A 256 -10.95 -6.25 -22.87
N LYS A 257 -10.38 -5.08 -23.16
CA LYS A 257 -9.56 -4.90 -24.37
C LYS A 257 -8.31 -5.78 -24.37
N TYR A 258 -7.64 -5.97 -23.22
CA TYR A 258 -6.42 -6.78 -23.12
C TYR A 258 -6.65 -8.23 -23.52
N LEU A 259 -7.80 -8.81 -23.16
CA LEU A 259 -8.14 -10.21 -23.46
C LEU A 259 -8.59 -10.43 -24.91
N HIS A 260 -9.10 -9.39 -25.57
CA HIS A 260 -9.53 -9.46 -26.97
C HIS A 260 -8.38 -9.25 -27.96
N ILE A 261 -7.24 -8.75 -27.49
CA ILE A 261 -6.09 -8.49 -28.37
C ILE A 261 -5.26 -9.76 -28.57
N PRO A 262 -4.92 -10.10 -29.84
CA PRO A 262 -4.01 -11.19 -30.15
C PRO A 262 -2.69 -11.10 -29.37
N ASN A 263 -2.23 -12.24 -28.91
CA ASN A 263 -0.90 -12.37 -28.33
C ASN A 263 0.15 -12.12 -29.42
N ARG A 264 1.25 -11.46 -29.07
CA ARG A 264 2.36 -11.17 -30.02
C ARG A 264 1.91 -10.55 -31.36
N ARG A 265 0.86 -9.72 -31.36
CA ARG A 265 0.30 -9.03 -32.54
C ARG A 265 1.33 -8.38 -33.48
N GLU A 266 2.44 -7.88 -32.94
CA GLU A 266 3.53 -7.24 -33.69
C GLU A 266 4.25 -8.20 -34.65
N LEU A 267 4.16 -9.52 -34.41
CA LEU A 267 4.73 -10.56 -35.27
C LEU A 267 3.74 -11.03 -36.34
N ILE A 268 2.46 -10.69 -36.21
CA ILE A 268 1.41 -11.12 -37.14
C ILE A 268 1.32 -10.07 -38.25
N PRO A 269 1.59 -10.42 -39.52
CA PRO A 269 1.60 -9.47 -40.64
C PRO A 269 0.30 -8.66 -40.74
N GLU A 270 -0.84 -9.28 -40.40
CA GLU A 270 -2.16 -8.66 -40.46
C GLU A 270 -2.37 -7.55 -39.42
N PHE A 271 -1.65 -7.56 -38.28
CA PHE A 271 -1.83 -6.60 -37.19
C PHE A 271 -0.62 -5.69 -36.94
N LYS A 272 0.50 -5.94 -37.63
CA LYS A 272 1.79 -5.30 -37.38
C LYS A 272 1.74 -3.76 -37.38
N ASP A 273 1.01 -3.19 -38.33
CA ASP A 273 0.93 -1.74 -38.53
C ASP A 273 -0.44 -1.15 -38.13
N LYS A 274 -1.28 -1.94 -37.44
CA LYS A 274 -2.64 -1.54 -37.08
C LYS A 274 -2.71 -1.03 -35.65
N SER A 275 -3.53 0.01 -35.47
CA SER A 275 -3.87 0.53 -34.14
C SER A 275 -4.68 -0.49 -33.34
N ILE A 276 -4.60 -0.41 -32.01
CA ILE A 276 -5.42 -1.25 -31.11
C ILE A 276 -6.91 -1.13 -31.44
N SER A 277 -7.38 0.07 -31.74
CA SER A 277 -8.78 0.31 -32.11
C SER A 277 -9.17 -0.41 -33.40
N GLU A 278 -8.26 -0.49 -34.37
CA GLU A 278 -8.49 -1.20 -35.64
C GLU A 278 -8.47 -2.70 -35.43
N ILE A 279 -7.55 -3.21 -34.60
CA ILE A 279 -7.46 -4.64 -34.25
C ILE A 279 -8.73 -5.11 -33.54
N LEU A 280 -9.29 -4.29 -32.64
CA LEU A 280 -10.54 -4.61 -31.94
C LEU A 280 -11.76 -4.68 -32.88
N LEU A 281 -11.68 -4.11 -34.09
CA LEU A 281 -12.72 -4.19 -35.11
C LEU A 281 -12.53 -5.37 -36.08
N MET A 282 -11.40 -6.07 -36.00
CA MET A 282 -11.09 -7.21 -36.85
C MET A 282 -11.54 -8.52 -36.21
N ASP A 283 -11.76 -9.54 -37.04
CA ASP A 283 -11.97 -10.88 -36.53
C ASP A 283 -10.65 -11.46 -36.03
N THR A 284 -10.52 -11.54 -34.70
CA THR A 284 -9.35 -12.12 -34.03
C THR A 284 -9.65 -13.50 -33.46
N SER A 285 -10.71 -14.17 -33.94
CA SER A 285 -11.19 -15.43 -33.35
C SER A 285 -10.23 -16.61 -33.58
N SER A 286 -9.48 -16.58 -34.68
CA SER A 286 -8.49 -17.60 -35.06
C SER A 286 -7.15 -17.48 -34.30
N GLU A 287 -6.90 -16.35 -33.63
CA GLU A 287 -5.60 -16.02 -33.06
C GLU A 287 -5.48 -16.38 -31.57
N GLU A 288 -4.25 -16.70 -31.15
CA GLU A 288 -3.98 -16.99 -29.74
C GLU A 288 -4.22 -15.73 -28.90
N LYS A 289 -5.25 -15.76 -28.05
CA LYS A 289 -5.56 -14.66 -27.14
C LYS A 289 -4.59 -14.61 -25.96
N ARG A 290 -4.41 -13.42 -25.39
CA ARG A 290 -3.59 -13.26 -24.19
C ARG A 290 -4.20 -13.98 -22.99
N SER A 291 -3.34 -14.60 -22.19
CA SER A 291 -3.79 -15.33 -20.99
C SER A 291 -4.17 -14.38 -19.84
N LEU A 292 -5.12 -14.81 -19.02
CA LEU A 292 -5.48 -14.16 -17.76
C LEU A 292 -4.29 -14.06 -16.78
N TYR A 293 -3.35 -15.00 -16.85
CA TYR A 293 -2.11 -14.93 -16.08
C TYR A 293 -1.27 -13.72 -16.48
N SER A 294 -1.06 -13.51 -17.79
CA SER A 294 -0.32 -12.36 -18.33
C SER A 294 -1.02 -11.04 -17.98
N LEU A 295 -2.36 -11.01 -18.04
CA LEU A 295 -3.16 -9.87 -17.59
C LEU A 295 -2.91 -9.55 -16.11
N ASN A 296 -2.98 -10.55 -15.23
CA ASN A 296 -2.73 -10.37 -13.80
C ASN A 296 -1.31 -9.86 -13.52
N GLN A 297 -0.32 -10.30 -14.28
CA GLN A 297 1.04 -9.78 -14.14
C GLN A 297 1.12 -8.30 -14.52
N SER A 298 0.45 -7.90 -15.61
CA SER A 298 0.37 -6.49 -15.99
C SER A 298 -0.33 -5.65 -14.91
N ILE A 299 -1.47 -6.12 -14.38
CA ILE A 299 -2.22 -5.44 -13.30
C ILE A 299 -1.37 -5.25 -12.06
N ARG A 300 -0.56 -6.25 -11.66
CA ARG A 300 0.37 -6.12 -10.52
C ARG A 300 1.41 -5.03 -10.74
N MET A 301 1.98 -4.95 -11.95
CA MET A 301 2.95 -3.92 -12.28
C MET A 301 2.32 -2.52 -12.32
N LEU A 302 1.13 -2.40 -12.91
CA LEU A 302 0.34 -1.15 -12.90
C LEU A 302 -0.06 -0.73 -11.48
N SER A 303 -0.37 -1.68 -10.60
CA SER A 303 -0.64 -1.41 -9.19
C SER A 303 0.58 -0.85 -8.46
N THR A 304 1.78 -1.36 -8.74
CA THR A 304 3.02 -0.79 -8.18
C THR A 304 3.29 0.61 -8.72
N PHE A 305 3.09 0.84 -10.01
CA PHE A 305 3.18 2.18 -10.61
C PHE A 305 2.19 3.15 -9.93
N SER A 306 0.93 2.77 -9.83
CA SER A 306 -0.11 3.58 -9.19
C SER A 306 0.17 3.87 -7.72
N LYS A 307 0.71 2.92 -6.94
CA LYS A 307 1.17 3.19 -5.56
C LYS A 307 2.24 4.27 -5.51
N TRP A 308 3.15 4.27 -6.48
CA TRP A 308 4.19 5.29 -6.56
C TRP A 308 3.58 6.65 -6.96
N CYS A 309 2.66 6.67 -7.92
CA CYS A 309 1.91 7.89 -8.27
C CYS A 309 1.16 8.45 -7.05
N CYS A 310 0.50 7.61 -6.25
CA CYS A 310 -0.20 8.07 -5.05
C CYS A 310 0.71 8.74 -4.00
N ALA A 311 2.00 8.44 -4.02
CA ALA A 311 2.96 9.05 -3.11
C ALA A 311 3.69 10.27 -3.71
N ASN A 312 3.64 10.46 -5.04
CA ASN A 312 4.53 11.39 -5.75
C ASN A 312 3.83 12.25 -6.82
N SER A 313 2.51 12.18 -6.97
CA SER A 313 1.70 12.88 -7.97
C SER A 313 0.24 13.04 -7.50
N ASP A 314 -0.62 13.63 -8.33
CA ASP A 314 -2.03 13.93 -8.02
C ASP A 314 -2.98 12.70 -7.98
N MET A 315 -2.44 11.48 -8.03
CA MET A 315 -3.23 10.26 -7.99
C MET A 315 -3.70 9.98 -6.56
N THR A 316 -5.00 10.01 -6.28
CA THR A 316 -5.51 9.83 -4.91
C THR A 316 -5.67 8.38 -4.47
N ASP A 317 -5.98 7.47 -5.40
CA ASP A 317 -6.22 6.05 -5.10
C ASP A 317 -5.65 5.13 -6.18
N ASN A 318 -5.42 3.86 -5.82
CA ASN A 318 -4.92 2.82 -6.70
C ASN A 318 -6.02 1.86 -7.17
N PRO A 319 -6.55 2.05 -8.40
CA PRO A 319 -7.66 1.27 -8.93
C PRO A 319 -7.25 -0.16 -9.32
N PHE A 320 -5.95 -0.47 -9.35
CA PHE A 320 -5.43 -1.81 -9.70
C PHE A 320 -5.25 -2.72 -8.47
N SER A 321 -5.34 -2.18 -7.26
CA SER A 321 -5.00 -2.87 -5.99
C SER A 321 -5.73 -4.21 -5.79
N THR A 322 -6.99 -4.30 -6.20
CA THR A 322 -7.84 -5.50 -6.08
C THR A 322 -8.29 -6.05 -7.44
N ALA A 323 -7.70 -5.56 -8.52
CA ALA A 323 -8.17 -5.85 -9.88
C ALA A 323 -7.67 -7.19 -10.44
N THR A 324 -6.85 -7.96 -9.73
CA THR A 324 -6.41 -9.28 -10.25
C THR A 324 -7.52 -10.31 -10.20
N GLU A 325 -7.65 -11.12 -11.24
CA GLU A 325 -8.59 -12.24 -11.28
C GLU A 325 -8.13 -13.37 -10.36
N LYS A 326 -9.08 -13.96 -9.62
CA LYS A 326 -8.83 -15.05 -8.66
C LYS A 326 -8.91 -16.43 -9.34
N GLY A 327 -8.37 -17.45 -8.69
CA GLY A 327 -8.52 -18.85 -9.12
C GLY A 327 -7.57 -19.31 -10.24
N LEU A 328 -6.67 -18.45 -10.72
CA LEU A 328 -5.66 -18.81 -11.71
C LEU A 328 -4.46 -19.48 -11.02
N LYS A 329 -4.45 -20.82 -11.02
CA LYS A 329 -3.22 -21.57 -10.79
C LYS A 329 -2.46 -21.63 -12.11
N ARG A 330 -1.18 -21.28 -12.10
CA ARG A 330 -0.30 -21.59 -13.22
C ARG A 330 -0.21 -23.12 -13.25
N GLU A 331 -0.66 -23.72 -14.34
CA GLU A 331 -0.20 -25.07 -14.65
C GLU A 331 1.29 -24.94 -14.93
N ASP A 332 2.13 -25.49 -14.05
CA ASP A 332 3.56 -25.60 -14.30
C ASP A 332 3.74 -26.58 -15.46
N LYS A 333 3.58 -26.09 -16.69
CA LYS A 333 3.94 -26.79 -17.93
C LYS A 333 5.45 -26.81 -18.11
N ILE A 334 6.21 -27.04 -17.03
CA ILE A 334 7.59 -27.49 -17.18
C ILE A 334 7.49 -28.96 -17.56
N LYS A 335 7.17 -29.20 -18.83
CA LYS A 335 7.38 -30.51 -19.43
C LYS A 335 8.90 -30.63 -19.54
N GLY A 336 9.51 -31.39 -18.63
CA GLY A 336 10.88 -31.85 -18.85
C GLY A 336 10.93 -32.61 -20.18
N PHE A 337 12.08 -32.60 -20.84
CA PHE A 337 12.26 -33.46 -22.00
C PHE A 337 12.08 -34.91 -21.56
N THR A 338 11.30 -35.68 -22.31
CA THR A 338 11.27 -37.14 -22.12
C THR A 338 12.58 -37.75 -22.59
N ASP A 339 12.93 -38.94 -22.11
CA ASP A 339 14.15 -39.63 -22.56
C ASP A 339 14.17 -39.82 -24.09
N GLU A 340 13.00 -40.03 -24.72
CA GLU A 340 12.88 -40.08 -26.18
C GLU A 340 13.19 -38.74 -26.85
N GLU A 341 12.72 -37.63 -26.29
CA GLU A 341 13.01 -36.28 -26.78
C GLU A 341 14.50 -35.94 -26.61
N ILE A 342 15.09 -36.32 -25.48
CA ILE A 342 16.53 -36.17 -25.22
C ILE A 342 17.33 -36.99 -26.26
N CYS A 343 16.99 -38.25 -26.47
CA CYS A 343 17.65 -39.10 -27.48
C CYS A 343 17.54 -38.53 -28.90
N ARG A 344 16.42 -37.90 -29.26
CA ARG A 344 16.27 -37.21 -30.55
C ARG A 344 17.10 -35.93 -30.64
N ILE A 345 17.16 -35.14 -29.57
CA ILE A 345 17.95 -33.90 -29.51
C ILE A 345 19.44 -34.21 -29.64
N PHE A 346 19.90 -35.29 -29.01
CA PHE A 346 21.30 -35.74 -29.01
C PHE A 346 21.60 -36.85 -30.02
N ASP A 347 20.71 -37.06 -31.01
CA ASP A 347 20.99 -38.01 -32.09
C ASP A 347 22.29 -37.59 -32.81
N PRO A 348 23.30 -38.47 -32.93
CA PRO A 348 24.60 -38.11 -33.48
C PRO A 348 24.53 -37.51 -34.89
N ASN A 349 23.58 -37.95 -35.72
CA ASN A 349 23.48 -37.48 -37.10
C ASN A 349 22.90 -36.07 -37.16
N LEU A 350 21.92 -35.74 -36.31
CA LEU A 350 21.29 -34.42 -36.24
C LEU A 350 22.12 -33.40 -35.44
N PHE A 351 22.66 -33.83 -34.30
CA PHE A 351 23.40 -32.96 -33.39
C PHE A 351 24.77 -32.58 -33.96
N LEU A 352 25.56 -33.55 -34.43
CA LEU A 352 26.91 -33.27 -34.97
C LEU A 352 26.86 -32.51 -36.29
N SER A 353 25.85 -32.78 -37.14
CA SER A 353 25.66 -32.02 -38.39
C SER A 353 25.33 -30.54 -38.13
N SER A 354 24.54 -30.26 -37.09
CA SER A 354 24.09 -28.91 -36.75
C SER A 354 25.09 -28.10 -35.90
N THR A 355 26.02 -28.77 -35.21
CA THR A 355 26.97 -28.12 -34.27
C THR A 355 28.42 -28.17 -34.74
N ILE A 356 28.88 -29.29 -35.31
CA ILE A 356 30.28 -29.49 -35.70
C ILE A 356 30.46 -29.32 -37.21
N ASN A 357 29.54 -29.86 -38.02
CA ASN A 357 29.66 -29.84 -39.48
C ASN A 357 28.91 -28.67 -40.15
N LYS A 358 28.51 -27.65 -39.39
CA LYS A 358 27.88 -26.45 -39.93
C LYS A 358 28.93 -25.66 -40.73
N LYS A 359 29.15 -26.03 -41.99
CA LYS A 359 29.93 -25.23 -42.95
C LYS A 359 29.22 -23.89 -43.11
N GLY A 360 29.86 -22.83 -42.60
CA GLY A 360 29.44 -21.45 -42.82
C GLY A 360 29.49 -21.06 -44.28
#